data_AF-A0A5E4BQM4-F1
#
_entry.id   AF-A0A5E4BQM4-F1
#
_cell.length_a   1.000
_cell.length_b   1.000
_cell.length_c   1.000
_cell.angle_alpha   90.00
_cell.angle_beta   90.00
_cell.angle_gamma   90.00
#
_symmetry.space_group_name_H-M   'P 1'
#
loop_
_entity.id
_entity.type
_entity.pdbx_description
1 polymer ?
#
loop_
_entity_poly.entity_id
_entity_poly.type
_entity_poly.pdbx_seq_one_letter_code
_entity_poly.pdbx_strand_id
1 'polypeptide(L)'
;GNLSFSCVEPYTVPVFFNATSYLEVPGRLDQDLFSVSFQFRTWNPNGLLLFSHFADNLGNVEIDLTESKVAVHINVTQTKMSQIDISSGQ
;
A
#
# COMPACT_ATOMS: atom_id res chain seq x y z
N GLY A 1 4.87 -35.02 26.42
CA GLY A 1 3.65 -34.32 26.01
C GLY A 1 3.64 -34.23 24.50
N ASN A 2 2.50 -34.45 23.86
CA ASN A 2 2.37 -34.34 22.40
C ASN A 2 2.26 -32.85 22.03
N LEU A 3 3.22 -32.32 21.28
CA LEU A 3 3.21 -30.96 20.74
C LEU A 3 2.99 -31.10 19.22
N SER A 4 1.83 -30.70 18.73
CA SER A 4 1.59 -30.57 17.29
C SER A 4 1.79 -29.13 16.85
N PHE A 5 2.57 -28.93 15.79
CA PHE A 5 2.67 -27.66 15.07
C PHE A 5 1.77 -27.73 13.85
N SER A 6 0.83 -26.79 13.73
CA SER A 6 0.07 -26.57 12.50
C SER A 6 0.34 -25.16 12.00
N CYS A 7 0.66 -25.04 10.71
CA CYS A 7 0.64 -23.78 9.99
C CYS A 7 -0.69 -23.72 9.24
N VAL A 8 -1.60 -22.84 9.65
CA VAL A 8 -2.81 -22.57 8.87
C VAL A 8 -2.41 -21.60 7.77
N GLU A 9 -2.51 -22.02 6.52
CA GLU A 9 -2.31 -21.12 5.38
C GLU A 9 -3.30 -19.94 5.53
N PRO A 10 -2.82 -18.68 5.56
CA PRO A 10 -3.73 -17.55 5.67
C PRO A 10 -4.55 -17.43 4.38
N TYR A 11 -5.88 -17.57 4.49
CA TYR A 11 -6.79 -17.31 3.39
C TYR A 11 -6.91 -15.80 3.18
N THR A 12 -6.65 -15.31 1.97
CA THR A 12 -6.93 -13.91 1.61
C THR A 12 -8.44 -13.72 1.46
N VAL A 13 -9.05 -12.94 2.34
CA VAL A 13 -10.47 -12.58 2.25
C VAL A 13 -10.58 -11.22 1.53
N PRO A 14 -11.35 -11.10 0.43
CA PRO A 14 -11.53 -9.82 -0.24
C PRO A 14 -12.33 -8.86 0.64
N VAL A 15 -11.94 -7.59 0.61
CA VAL A 15 -12.64 -6.48 1.28
C VAL A 15 -13.18 -5.53 0.22
N PHE A 16 -14.38 -5.00 0.45
CA PHE A 16 -15.05 -4.06 -0.45
C PHE A 16 -15.12 -2.68 0.18
N PHE A 17 -14.80 -1.65 -0.61
CA PHE A 17 -14.80 -0.26 -0.17
C PHE A 17 -15.85 0.55 -0.93
N ASN A 18 -16.53 1.45 -0.22
CA ASN A 18 -17.23 2.58 -0.81
C ASN A 18 -16.31 3.81 -0.85
N ALA A 19 -16.78 4.93 -1.40
CA ALA A 19 -15.96 6.12 -1.64
C ALA A 19 -15.38 6.78 -0.37
N THR A 20 -15.92 6.49 0.82
CA THR A 20 -15.50 7.09 2.10
C THR A 20 -14.94 6.08 3.10
N SER A 21 -14.96 4.79 2.76
CA SER A 21 -14.47 3.73 3.64
C SER A 21 -12.99 3.49 3.42
N TYR A 22 -12.27 3.18 4.50
CA TYR A 22 -10.89 2.74 4.46
C TYR A 22 -10.67 1.63 5.49
N LEU A 23 -9.57 0.91 5.34
CA LEU A 23 -9.10 -0.09 6.30
C LEU A 23 -7.70 0.32 6.73
N GLU A 24 -7.55 0.63 8.01
CA GLU A 24 -6.24 0.85 8.61
C GLU A 24 -5.64 -0.51 8.99
N VAL A 25 -4.44 -0.78 8.49
CA VAL A 25 -3.69 -2.00 8.80
C VAL A 25 -2.46 -1.65 9.63
N PRO A 26 -2.10 -2.48 10.63
CA PRO A 26 -0.93 -2.21 11.45
C PRO A 26 0.35 -2.26 10.59
N GLY A 27 1.12 -1.18 10.63
CA GLY A 27 2.45 -1.14 10.07
C GLY A 27 3.46 -1.93 10.91
N ARG A 28 4.65 -2.16 10.36
CA ARG A 28 5.79 -2.71 11.11
C ARG A 28 6.72 -1.57 11.51
N LEU A 29 6.90 -1.38 12.82
CA LEU A 29 7.85 -0.42 13.37
C LEU A 29 9.29 -0.89 13.12
N ASP A 30 10.23 0.06 13.11
CA ASP A 30 11.67 -0.17 13.05
C ASP A 30 12.12 -1.05 11.87
N GLN A 31 11.42 -0.96 10.73
CA GLN A 31 11.84 -1.56 9.47
C GLN A 31 12.37 -0.48 8.54
N ASP A 32 13.53 -0.73 7.93
CA ASP A 32 14.12 0.09 6.86
C ASP A 32 13.53 -0.26 5.48
N LEU A 33 12.79 -1.36 5.39
CA LEU A 33 12.12 -1.83 4.18
C LEU A 33 10.60 -1.67 4.27
N PHE A 34 10.04 -0.99 3.27
CA PHE A 34 8.61 -1.02 2.98
C PHE A 34 8.33 -1.97 1.81
N SER A 35 7.47 -2.95 2.01
CA SER A 35 7.03 -3.88 0.97
C SER A 35 5.55 -4.19 1.12
N VAL A 36 4.81 -4.09 0.02
CA VAL A 36 3.38 -4.37 -0.02
C VAL A 36 3.04 -5.13 -1.30
N SER A 37 2.12 -6.08 -1.18
CA SER A 37 1.58 -6.83 -2.30
C SER A 37 0.09 -7.03 -2.07
N PHE A 38 -0.72 -6.64 -3.04
CA PHE A 38 -2.17 -6.77 -2.98
C PHE A 38 -2.75 -6.94 -4.38
N GLN A 39 -3.99 -7.42 -4.45
CA GLN A 39 -4.77 -7.51 -5.67
C GLN A 39 -6.01 -6.62 -5.50
N PHE A 40 -6.40 -5.93 -6.56
CA PHE A 40 -7.58 -5.09 -6.57
C PHE A 40 -8.38 -5.27 -7.87
N ARG A 41 -9.68 -4.95 -7.81
CA ARG A 41 -10.56 -4.87 -8.96
C ARG A 41 -11.52 -3.72 -8.74
N THR A 42 -11.58 -2.80 -9.70
CA THR A 42 -12.50 -1.66 -9.67
C THR A 42 -12.90 -1.26 -11.08
N TRP A 43 -14.05 -0.61 -11.21
CA TRP A 43 -14.48 0.08 -12.43
C TRP A 43 -14.27 1.60 -12.35
N ASN A 44 -13.86 2.11 -11.19
CA ASN A 44 -13.61 3.53 -11.01
C ASN A 44 -12.27 3.89 -11.67
N PRO A 45 -12.24 4.92 -12.54
CA PRO A 45 -11.01 5.32 -13.23
C PRO A 45 -10.04 6.04 -12.28
N ASN A 46 -10.53 6.56 -11.15
CA ASN A 46 -9.72 7.27 -10.17
C ASN A 46 -10.00 6.75 -8.76
N GLY A 47 -8.97 6.74 -7.92
CA GLY A 47 -9.12 6.44 -6.50
C GLY A 47 -7.82 6.03 -5.82
N LEU A 48 -7.71 6.36 -4.53
CA LEU A 48 -6.59 5.95 -3.69
C LEU A 48 -6.67 4.44 -3.38
N LEU A 49 -5.61 3.69 -3.68
CA LEU A 49 -5.53 2.26 -3.39
C LEU A 49 -4.79 1.98 -2.07
N LEU A 50 -3.70 2.72 -1.82
CA LEU A 50 -2.89 2.59 -0.62
C LEU A 50 -2.22 3.92 -0.28
N PHE A 51 -2.17 4.24 1.01
CA PHE A 51 -1.40 5.34 1.53
C PHE A 51 -0.70 4.91 2.82
N SER A 52 0.56 5.30 2.97
CA SER A 52 1.31 5.12 4.21
C SER A 52 2.28 6.27 4.41
N HIS A 53 2.30 6.81 5.63
CA HIS A 53 3.43 7.62 6.08
C HIS A 53 4.63 6.72 6.35
N PHE A 54 5.83 7.23 6.06
CA PHE A 54 7.05 6.72 6.66
C PHE A 54 7.17 7.25 8.09
N ALA A 55 8.25 6.94 8.81
CA ALA A 55 8.47 7.54 10.13
C ALA A 55 8.48 9.07 10.04
N ASP A 56 8.27 9.72 11.19
CA ASP A 56 8.13 11.17 11.28
C ASP A 56 9.22 11.90 10.49
N ASN A 57 8.80 12.80 9.59
CA ASN A 57 9.71 13.59 8.74
C ASN A 57 10.56 12.76 7.76
N LEU A 58 10.10 11.59 7.33
CA LEU A 58 10.69 10.85 6.21
C LEU A 58 9.88 10.96 4.91
N GLY A 59 8.57 11.21 5.01
CA GLY A 59 7.68 11.40 3.87
C GLY A 59 6.57 10.35 3.80
N ASN A 60 6.16 9.95 2.60
CA ASN A 60 5.06 9.02 2.39
C ASN A 60 5.20 8.24 1.07
N VAL A 61 4.41 7.17 0.98
CA VAL A 61 4.12 6.47 -0.26
C VAL A 61 2.61 6.46 -0.50
N GLU A 62 2.25 6.70 -1.75
CA GLU A 62 0.89 6.66 -2.26
C GLU A 62 0.85 5.78 -3.50
N ILE A 63 -0.18 4.92 -3.58
CA ILE A 63 -0.52 4.16 -4.77
C ILE A 63 -1.97 4.46 -5.09
N ASP A 64 -2.23 4.96 -6.29
CA ASP A 64 -3.53 5.41 -6.73
C ASP A 64 -3.84 4.94 -8.16
N LEU A 65 -5.10 5.09 -8.52
CA LEU A 65 -5.55 5.10 -9.89
C LEU A 65 -5.77 6.55 -10.31
N THR A 66 -5.12 6.94 -11.40
CA THR A 66 -5.36 8.20 -12.09
C THR A 66 -5.59 7.90 -13.57
N GLU A 67 -6.77 8.26 -14.09
CA GLU A 67 -7.18 7.99 -15.48
C GLU A 67 -7.08 6.49 -15.88
N SER A 68 -7.44 5.60 -14.97
CA SER A 68 -7.31 4.14 -15.08
C SER A 68 -5.87 3.61 -15.16
N LYS A 69 -4.87 4.46 -14.90
CA LYS A 69 -3.47 4.05 -14.76
C LYS A 69 -3.15 3.90 -13.29
N VAL A 70 -2.43 2.84 -12.93
CA VAL A 70 -1.83 2.70 -11.59
C VAL A 70 -0.65 3.64 -11.53
N ALA A 71 -0.63 4.53 -10.55
CA ALA A 71 0.49 5.40 -10.25
C ALA A 71 1.06 5.08 -8.86
N VAL A 72 2.36 5.31 -8.70
CA VAL A 72 3.08 5.20 -7.44
C VAL A 72 3.82 6.50 -7.22
N HIS A 73 3.51 7.18 -6.12
CA HIS A 73 4.13 8.42 -5.70
C HIS A 73 4.91 8.19 -4.41
N ILE A 74 6.22 8.42 -4.43
CA ILE A 74 7.06 8.31 -3.25
C ILE A 74 7.61 9.70 -2.95
N ASN A 75 7.20 10.28 -1.83
CA ASN A 75 7.71 11.55 -1.36
C ASN A 75 8.74 11.33 -0.27
N VAL A 76 9.95 11.87 -0.45
CA VAL A 76 11.04 11.79 0.53
C VAL A 76 11.47 13.20 0.92
N THR A 77 11.42 13.50 2.22
CA THR A 77 11.66 14.87 2.71
C THR A 77 13.12 15.14 3.07
N GLN A 78 13.93 14.10 3.28
CA GLN A 78 15.33 14.25 3.72
C GLN A 78 16.37 14.23 2.59
N THR A 79 15.99 13.93 1.35
CA THR A 79 16.93 13.79 0.23
C THR A 79 16.68 14.84 -0.84
N LYS A 80 17.73 15.13 -1.64
CA LYS A 80 17.67 16.09 -2.76
C LYS A 80 16.75 15.64 -3.90
N MET A 81 16.29 14.38 -3.86
CA MET A 81 15.34 13.76 -4.78
C MET A 81 14.03 13.60 -4.01
N SER A 82 13.16 14.60 -4.11
CA SER A 82 11.99 14.73 -3.23
C SER A 82 10.80 13.87 -3.62
N GLN A 83 10.73 13.43 -4.88
CA GLN A 83 9.58 12.72 -5.42
C GLN A 83 10.01 11.69 -6.47
N ILE A 84 9.41 10.50 -6.44
CA ILE A 84 9.51 9.45 -7.46
C ILE A 84 8.11 9.11 -7.92
N ASP A 85 7.86 9.21 -9.23
CA ASP A 85 6.59 8.87 -9.84
C ASP A 85 6.76 7.72 -10.85
N ILE A 86 5.90 6.72 -10.76
CA ILE A 86 5.88 5.56 -11.68
C ILE A 86 4.42 5.33 -12.09
N SER A 87 4.15 5.13 -13.38
CA SER A 87 2.78 4.87 -13.87
C SER A 87 2.70 3.65 -14.80
N SER A 88 1.57 2.96 -14.82
CA SER A 88 1.31 1.87 -15.76
C SER A 88 0.85 2.37 -17.14
N GLY A 89 1.33 1.73 -18.23
CA GLY A 89 0.87 1.99 -19.59
C GLY A 89 1.49 3.24 -20.26
N GLN A 90 1.21 3.45 -21.55
CA GLN A 90 1.62 4.62 -22.34
C GLN A 90 0.51 5.68 -22.35
#